data_AF-A0AAE1SMF2-F1
#
_entry.id   AF-A0AAE1SMF2-F1
#
_cell.length_a   1.000
_cell.length_b   1.000
_cell.length_c   1.000
_cell.angle_alpha   90.00
_cell.angle_beta   90.00
_cell.angle_gamma   90.00
#
_symmetry.space_group_name_H-M   'P 1'
#
loop_
_entity.id
_entity.type
_entity.pdbx_description
1 polymer ?
#
loop_
_entity_poly.entity_id
_entity_poly.type
_entity_poly.pdbx_seq_one_letter_code
_entity_poly.pdbx_strand_id
1 'polypeptide(L)' 'MKRKGREKPQTTMEYQKKVVCPENEELAEYMWNKKQEMAQSPNGISDNISKTLHKAYTNLCKSKTPIKTLKEFSEIK' A
#
# COMPACT_ATOMS: atom_id res chain seq x y z
N MET A 1 32.97 9.66 -7.75
CA MET A 1 32.35 8.30 -7.77
C MET A 1 30.94 8.41 -7.22
N LYS A 2 29.93 8.53 -8.10
CA LYS A 2 28.52 8.63 -7.68
C LYS A 2 28.05 7.23 -7.32
N ARG A 3 27.83 6.96 -6.02
CA ARG A 3 27.34 5.65 -5.57
C ARG A 3 25.92 5.48 -6.10
N LYS A 4 25.83 4.55 -7.06
CA LYS A 4 24.67 3.80 -7.55
C LYS A 4 23.33 4.27 -7.02
N GLY A 5 22.52 4.76 -7.95
CA GLY A 5 21.08 4.93 -7.76
C GLY A 5 20.50 3.66 -7.16
N ARG A 6 19.57 3.89 -6.23
CA ARG A 6 18.74 2.85 -5.64
C ARG A 6 17.79 2.39 -6.74
N GLU A 7 18.26 1.51 -7.61
CA GLU A 7 17.39 0.71 -8.46
C GLU A 7 16.51 -0.09 -7.50
N LYS A 8 15.24 0.32 -7.36
CA LYS A 8 14.18 -0.59 -6.94
C LYS A 8 13.67 -1.27 -8.21
N PRO A 9 14.18 -2.44 -8.63
CA PRO A 9 13.39 -3.27 -9.50
C PRO A 9 12.36 -3.98 -8.62
N GLN A 10 11.08 -3.79 -8.92
CA GLN A 10 10.15 -4.90 -9.18
C GLN A 10 8.72 -4.38 -9.29
N THR A 11 8.39 -4.00 -10.52
CA THR A 11 7.07 -4.24 -11.11
C THR A 11 6.76 -5.74 -10.95
N THR A 12 6.02 -6.11 -9.91
CA THR A 12 5.24 -7.36 -9.92
C THR A 12 3.81 -6.94 -10.15
N MET A 13 3.38 -7.17 -11.40
CA MET A 13 2.01 -7.10 -11.88
C MET A 13 1.14 -8.09 -11.09
N GLU A 14 0.82 -7.77 -9.84
CA GLU A 14 -0.28 -8.42 -9.12
C GLU A 14 -1.32 -7.33 -8.85
N TYR A 15 -2.11 -7.03 -9.90
CA TYR A 15 -3.38 -6.28 -9.81
C TYR A 15 -3.37 -5.14 -8.78
N GLN A 16 -2.53 -4.11 -8.98
CA GLN A 16 -2.73 -2.86 -8.24
C GLN A 16 -4.14 -2.39 -8.57
N LYS A 17 -5.01 -2.38 -7.56
CA LYS A 17 -6.39 -1.94 -7.76
C LYS A 17 -6.35 -0.51 -8.21
N LYS A 18 -7.00 -0.24 -9.36
CA LYS A 18 -7.09 1.10 -9.91
C LYS A 18 -7.68 2.02 -8.84
N VAL A 19 -6.87 2.96 -8.38
CA VAL A 19 -7.29 3.91 -7.34
C VAL A 19 -8.29 4.85 -7.99
N VAL A 20 -9.45 5.00 -7.35
CA VAL A 20 -10.54 5.84 -7.88
C VAL A 20 -10.23 7.33 -7.71
N CYS A 21 -9.51 7.70 -6.64
CA CYS A 21 -9.10 9.06 -6.35
C CYS A 21 -7.58 9.22 -6.54
N PRO A 22 -7.10 10.09 -7.46
CA PRO A 22 -5.67 10.24 -7.72
C PRO A 22 -4.87 10.74 -6.51
N GLU A 23 -5.46 11.56 -5.63
CA GLU A 23 -4.82 11.98 -4.36
C GLU A 23 -4.49 10.79 -3.44
N ASN A 24 -5.15 9.64 -3.61
CA ASN A 24 -4.91 8.43 -2.83
C ASN A 24 -3.85 7.51 -3.47
N GLU A 25 -3.38 7.78 -4.69
CA GLU A 25 -2.43 6.90 -5.40
C GLU A 25 -1.11 6.76 -4.64
N GLU A 26 -0.55 7.87 -4.16
CA GLU A 26 0.69 7.86 -3.38
C GLU A 26 0.53 7.04 -2.08
N LEU A 27 -0.59 7.24 -1.37
CA LEU A 27 -0.88 6.49 -0.15
C LEU A 27 -1.08 5.00 -0.43
N ALA A 28 -1.74 4.66 -1.55
CA ALA A 28 -1.97 3.27 -1.96
C ALA A 28 -0.67 2.57 -2.31
N GLU A 29 0.21 3.24 -3.07
CA GLU A 29 1.54 2.74 -3.40
C GLU A 29 2.39 2.55 -2.14
N TYR A 30 2.37 3.51 -1.22
CA TYR A 30 3.08 3.41 0.05
C TYR A 30 2.62 2.19 0.86
N MET A 31 1.30 2.02 1.03
CA MET A 31 0.74 0.88 1.78
C MET A 31 1.11 -0.46 1.16
N TRP A 32 1.07 -0.55 -0.18
CA TRP A 32 1.43 -1.78 -0.89
C TRP A 32 2.89 -2.14 -0.68
N ASN A 33 3.80 -1.17 -0.88
CA ASN A 33 5.22 -1.35 -0.61
C ASN A 33 5.44 -1.78 0.85
N LYS A 34 4.78 -1.12 1.81
CA LYS A 34 4.95 -1.42 3.23
C LYS A 34 4.52 -2.85 3.56
N LYS A 35 3.43 -3.32 2.96
CA LYS A 35 2.99 -4.72 3.07
C LYS A 35 4.06 -5.68 2.54
N GLN A 36 4.66 -5.40 1.38
CA GLN A 36 5.73 -6.25 0.84
C GLN A 36 7.00 -6.24 1.70
N GLU A 37 7.38 -5.07 2.24
CA GLU A 37 8.52 -4.97 3.18
C GLU A 37 8.29 -5.81 4.44
N MET A 38 7.09 -5.71 5.02
CA MET A 38 6.73 -6.50 6.21
C MET A 38 6.65 -8.00 5.91
N ALA A 39 6.15 -8.38 4.72
CA ALA A 39 6.07 -9.78 4.30
C ALA A 39 7.45 -10.41 4.10
N GLN A 40 8.44 -9.61 3.68
CA GLN A 40 9.84 -10.02 3.54
C GLN A 40 10.63 -9.98 4.86
N SER A 41 10.04 -9.45 5.95
CA SER A 41 10.69 -9.43 7.25
C SER A 41 10.89 -10.85 7.79
N PRO A 42 11.93 -11.11 8.61
CA PRO A 42 12.22 -12.46 9.12
C PRO A 42 11.10 -13.06 9.98
N ASN A 43 10.23 -12.23 10.55
CA ASN A 43 9.04 -12.66 11.29
C ASN A 43 7.79 -12.78 10.40
N GLY A 44 7.90 -12.38 9.13
CA GLY A 44 6.81 -12.33 8.16
C GLY A 44 5.64 -11.46 8.60
N ILE A 45 4.51 -11.66 7.94
CA ILE A 45 3.21 -11.10 8.32
C ILE A 45 2.29 -12.27 8.67
N SER A 46 1.62 -12.21 9.82
CA SER A 46 0.57 -13.17 10.14
C SER A 46 -0.63 -12.99 9.21
N ASP A 47 -1.35 -14.08 8.93
CA ASP A 47 -2.47 -14.07 7.98
C ASP A 47 -3.53 -12.99 8.30
N ASN A 48 -3.79 -12.76 9.59
CA ASN A 48 -4.69 -11.71 10.07
C ASN A 48 -4.23 -10.29 9.69
N ILE A 49 -2.93 -10.01 9.84
CA ILE A 49 -2.36 -8.70 9.49
C ILE A 49 -2.38 -8.55 7.96
N SER A 50 -2.04 -9.61 7.21
CA SER A 50 -2.08 -9.60 5.74
C SER A 50 -3.48 -9.28 5.21
N LYS A 51 -4.50 -9.96 5.76
CA LYS A 51 -5.92 -9.72 5.45
C LYS A 51 -6.35 -8.29 5.79
N THR A 52 -5.95 -7.78 6.95
CA THR A 52 -6.28 -6.42 7.39
C THR A 52 -5.68 -5.38 6.45
N LEU A 53 -4.39 -5.51 6.11
CA LEU A 53 -3.71 -4.61 5.17
C LEU A 53 -4.31 -4.70 3.76
N HIS A 54 -4.63 -5.89 3.28
CA HIS A 54 -5.25 -6.08 1.98
C HIS A 54 -6.67 -5.46 1.91
N LYS A 55 -7.44 -5.57 2.99
CA LYS A 55 -8.76 -4.92 3.10
C LYS A 55 -8.62 -3.41 3.12
N ALA A 56 -7.73 -2.87 3.95
CA ALA A 56 -7.47 -1.44 4.06
C ALA A 56 -7.00 -0.85 2.72
N TYR A 57 -6.06 -1.52 2.03
CA TYR A 57 -5.63 -1.17 0.67
C TYR A 57 -6.79 -1.20 -0.33
N THR A 58 -7.62 -2.24 -0.30
CA THR A 58 -8.80 -2.34 -1.18
C THR A 58 -9.77 -1.18 -0.95
N ASN A 59 -10.02 -0.84 0.31
CA ASN A 59 -10.94 0.23 0.70
C ASN A 59 -10.40 1.60 0.28
N LEU A 60 -9.09 1.83 0.47
CA LEU A 60 -8.38 3.01 -0.01
C LEU A 60 -8.51 3.17 -1.53
N CYS A 61 -8.23 2.11 -2.30
CA CYS A 61 -8.36 2.14 -3.76
C CYS A 61 -9.79 2.46 -4.22
N LYS A 62 -10.80 2.02 -3.47
CA LYS A 62 -12.23 2.28 -3.76
C LYS A 62 -12.71 3.65 -3.28
N SER A 63 -11.98 4.30 -2.38
CA SER A 63 -12.37 5.59 -1.83
C SER A 63 -12.35 6.65 -2.92
N LYS A 64 -13.47 7.38 -3.04
CA LYS A 64 -13.61 8.53 -3.94
C LYS A 64 -13.10 9.82 -3.28
N THR A 65 -12.99 9.83 -1.96
CA THR A 65 -12.53 11.00 -1.20
C THR A 65 -11.03 10.89 -0.94
N PRO A 66 -10.30 12.01 -1.03
CA PRO A 66 -8.90 12.05 -0.66
C PRO A 66 -8.79 11.76 0.85
N ILE A 67 -7.83 10.92 1.23
CA ILE A 67 -7.58 10.59 2.63
C ILE A 67 -6.30 11.28 3.06
N LYS A 68 -6.43 12.27 3.94
CA LYS A 68 -5.31 13.11 4.39
C LYS A 68 -4.94 12.82 5.84
N THR A 69 -5.85 12.21 6.59
CA THR A 69 -5.66 11.92 8.01
C THR A 69 -5.88 10.46 8.34
N LEU A 70 -5.25 10.00 9.43
CA LEU A 70 -5.48 8.66 9.98
C LEU A 70 -6.95 8.44 10.39
N LYS A 71 -7.64 9.52 10.78
CA LYS A 71 -9.06 9.46 11.13
C LYS A 71 -9.90 9.07 9.91
N GLU A 72 -9.74 9.81 8.81
CA GLU A 72 -10.42 9.50 7.55
C GLU A 72 -10.09 8.08 7.08
N PHE A 73 -8.83 7.67 7.24
CA PHE A 73 -8.39 6.31 6.89
C PHE A 73 -9.08 5.23 7.73
N SER A 74 -9.26 5.47 9.04
CA SER A 74 -9.94 4.54 9.94
C SER A 74 -11.44 4.45 9.70
N GLU A 75 -12.05 5.46 9.06
CA GLU A 75 -13.49 5.52 8.80
C GLU A 75 -13.88 4.79 7.49
N ILE A 76 -12.91 4.37 6.67
CA ILE A 76 -13.17 3.68 5.40
C ILE A 76 -13.63 2.23 5.66
N LYS A 77 -14.87 1.90 5.27
CA LYS A 77 -15.48 0.57 5.43
C LYS A 77 -15.19 -0.40 4.29
#